data_AF-A0A9C9GP63-F1
#
_entry.id   AF-A0A9C9GP63-F1
#
_cell.length_a   1.000
_cell.length_b   1.000
_cell.length_c   1.000
_cell.angle_alpha   90.00
_cell.angle_beta   90.00
_cell.angle_gamma   90.00
#
_symmetry.space_group_name_H-M   'P 1'
#
loop_
_entity.id
_entity.type
_entity.pdbx_description
1 polymer ?
#
loop_
_entity_poly.entity_id
_entity_poly.type
_entity_poly.pdbx_seq_one_letter_code
_entity_poly.pdbx_strand_id
1 'polypeptide(L)' 'MKKKPTGFVAICQCGVVIGAMDYLRTDRKQAGRILGKWLNDGCTIRPEFDSTFSVTVRQCQCGE' A
#
# COMPACT_ATOMS: atom_id res chain seq x y z
N MET A 1 -2.23 -21.19 -10.62
CA MET A 1 -1.25 -20.79 -9.59
C MET A 1 -1.53 -19.35 -9.17
N LYS A 2 -1.54 -19.00 -7.87
CA LYS A 2 -1.83 -17.62 -7.42
C LYS A 2 -0.63 -16.71 -7.74
N LYS A 3 -0.88 -15.54 -8.32
CA LYS A 3 0.18 -14.54 -8.59
C LYS A 3 0.65 -13.93 -7.27
N LYS A 4 1.96 -13.73 -7.13
CA LYS A 4 2.51 -12.95 -6.03
C LYS A 4 2.36 -11.46 -6.36
N PRO A 5 1.97 -10.62 -5.40
CA PRO A 5 1.95 -9.18 -5.62
C PRO A 5 3.35 -8.65 -5.88
N THR A 6 3.43 -7.68 -6.79
CA THR A 6 4.61 -6.90 -7.16
C THR A 6 4.62 -5.54 -6.46
N GLY A 7 3.47 -5.10 -5.96
CA GLY A 7 3.33 -3.88 -5.19
C GLY A 7 2.10 -3.90 -4.28
N PHE A 8 1.98 -2.86 -3.46
CA PHE A 8 0.87 -2.66 -2.55
C PHE A 8 0.49 -1.20 -2.47
N VAL A 9 -0.82 -0.93 -2.39
CA VAL A 9 -1.39 0.41 -2.22
C VAL A 9 -2.15 0.44 -0.89
N ALA A 10 -1.92 1.49 -0.10
CA ALA A 10 -2.64 1.75 1.13
C ALA A 10 -3.73 2.78 0.92
N ILE A 11 -4.97 2.40 1.20
CA ILE A 11 -6.16 3.23 1.10
C ILE A 11 -6.66 3.50 2.52
N CYS A 12 -6.76 4.76 2.90
CA CYS A 12 -7.28 5.14 4.21
C CYS A 12 -8.79 4.88 4.30
N GLN A 13 -9.35 4.90 5.50
CA GLN A 13 -10.79 4.77 5.76
C GLN A 13 -11.62 5.87 5.09
N CYS A 14 -11.04 7.06 4.86
CA CYS A 14 -11.67 8.12 4.06
C CYS A 14 -11.62 7.88 2.54
N GLY A 15 -11.09 6.75 2.08
CA GLY A 15 -11.09 6.33 0.67
C GLY A 15 -9.94 6.87 -0.17
N VAL A 16 -9.08 7.74 0.38
CA VAL A 16 -7.92 8.27 -0.33
C VAL A 16 -6.73 7.33 -0.24
N VAL A 17 -5.93 7.27 -1.31
CA VAL A 17 -4.65 6.55 -1.32
C VAL A 17 -3.63 7.37 -0.55
N ILE A 18 -3.09 6.81 0.54
CA ILE A 18 -2.10 7.47 1.40
C ILE A 18 -0.70 6.89 1.25
N GLY A 19 -0.55 5.79 0.51
CA GLY A 19 0.73 5.14 0.33
C GLY A 19 0.73 4.15 -0.83
N ALA A 20 1.90 3.99 -1.41
CA ALA A 20 2.18 3.00 -2.44
C ALA A 20 3.58 2.45 -2.21
N MET A 21 3.75 1.15 -2.44
CA MET A 21 5.02 0.46 -2.28
C MET A 21 5.24 -0.48 -3.46
N ASP A 22 6.38 -0.32 -4.12
CA ASP A 22 6.94 -1.33 -5.01
C ASP A 22 7.61 -2.41 -4.16
N TYR A 23 7.02 -3.61 -4.14
CA TYR A 23 7.50 -4.71 -3.30
C TYR A 23 8.79 -5.33 -3.84
N LEU A 24 9.03 -5.23 -5.15
CA LEU A 24 10.25 -5.76 -5.78
C LEU A 24 11.46 -4.89 -5.49
N ARG A 25 11.23 -3.60 -5.20
CA ARG A 25 12.28 -2.61 -4.90
C ARG A 25 12.43 -2.27 -3.41
N THR A 26 11.64 -2.89 -2.55
CA THR A 26 11.67 -2.66 -1.09
C THR A 26 12.23 -3.89 -0.38
N ASP A 27 13.16 -3.70 0.54
CA ASP A 27 13.64 -4.78 1.40
C ASP A 27 12.49 -5.48 2.13
N ARG A 28 12.56 -6.80 2.30
CA ARG A 28 11.45 -7.59 2.87
C ARG A 28 11.12 -7.19 4.32
N LYS A 29 12.12 -6.87 5.14
CA LYS A 29 11.92 -6.47 6.54
C LYS A 29 11.27 -5.08 6.58
N GLN A 30 11.72 -4.18 5.71
CA GLN A 30 11.10 -2.86 5.56
C GLN A 30 9.67 -2.96 5.04
N ALA A 31 9.41 -3.78 4.01
CA ALA A 31 8.08 -4.00 3.45
C ALA A 31 7.12 -4.55 4.51
N GLY A 32 7.54 -5.52 5.31
CA GLY A 32 6.74 -6.04 6.42
C GLY A 32 6.38 -4.96 7.45
N ARG A 33 7.32 -4.07 7.78
CA ARG A 33 7.07 -2.93 8.68
C ARG A 33 6.07 -1.93 8.09
N ILE A 34 6.20 -1.59 6.81
CA ILE A 34 5.29 -0.67 6.12
C ILE A 34 3.87 -1.24 6.08
N LEU A 35 3.73 -2.50 5.66
CA LEU A 35 2.43 -3.19 5.61
C LEU A 35 1.81 -3.29 7.01
N GLY A 36 2.59 -3.66 8.02
CA GLY A 36 2.13 -3.73 9.40
C GLY A 36 1.65 -2.37 9.92
N LYS A 37 2.38 -1.29 9.59
CA LYS A 37 1.95 0.07 9.93
C LYS A 37 0.61 0.42 9.27
N TRP A 38 0.46 0.19 7.97
CA TRP A 38 -0.80 0.50 7.28
C TRP A 38 -2.00 -0.28 7.84
N LEU A 39 -1.82 -1.56 8.18
CA LEU A 39 -2.86 -2.35 8.84
C LEU A 39 -3.21 -1.78 10.21
N ASN A 40 -2.20 -1.41 11.01
CA ASN A 40 -2.40 -0.82 12.33
C ASN A 40 -3.09 0.56 12.25
N ASP A 41 -2.80 1.33 11.22
CA ASP A 41 -3.41 2.64 10.94
C ASP A 41 -4.84 2.50 10.34
N GLY A 42 -5.37 1.27 10.22
CA GLY A 42 -6.72 1.00 9.75
C GLY A 42 -6.92 1.11 8.24
N CYS A 43 -5.84 1.05 7.45
CA CYS A 43 -5.90 1.15 6.00
C CYS A 43 -6.30 -0.17 5.34
N THR A 44 -7.01 -0.06 4.23
CA THR A 44 -7.20 -1.17 3.29
C THR A 44 -5.92 -1.32 2.45
N ILE A 45 -5.36 -2.53 2.41
CA ILE A 45 -4.21 -2.84 1.55
C ILE A 45 -4.70 -3.51 0.27
N ARG A 46 -4.46 -2.84 -0.86
CA ARG A 46 -4.73 -3.40 -2.18
C ARG A 46 -3.44 -3.94 -2.80
N PRO A 47 -3.34 -5.25 -3.08
CA PRO A 47 -2.20 -5.81 -3.79
C PRO A 47 -2.25 -5.43 -5.28
N GLU A 48 -1.10 -5.08 -5.83
CA GLU A 48 -0.88 -4.89 -7.26
C GLU A 48 -0.06 -6.07 -7.78
N PHE A 49 -0.43 -6.62 -8.94
CA PHE A 49 0.15 -7.85 -9.49
C PHE A 49 0.90 -7.64 -10.80
N ASP A 50 0.84 -6.43 -11.36
CA ASP A 50 1.54 -6.08 -12.59
C ASP A 50 2.90 -5.44 -12.29
N SER A 51 3.84 -5.61 -13.21
CA SER A 51 5.15 -4.96 -13.23
C SER A 51 5.08 -3.44 -13.35
N THR A 52 3.92 -2.89 -13.75
CA THR A 52 3.70 -1.45 -13.83
C THR A 52 2.36 -1.08 -13.21
N PHE A 53 2.38 -0.18 -12.23
CA PHE A 53 1.18 0.47 -11.72
C PHE A 53 1.51 1.92 -11.38
N SER A 54 0.50 2.79 -11.41
CA SER A 54 0.62 4.20 -11.06
C SER A 54 -0.56 4.59 -10.18
N VAL A 55 -0.28 5.35 -9.14
CA VAL A 55 -1.29 5.85 -8.22
C VAL A 55 -0.87 7.19 -7.65
N THR A 56 -1.83 8.10 -7.46
CA THR A 56 -1.60 9.38 -6.81
C THR A 56 -1.74 9.22 -5.31
N VAL A 57 -0.65 9.44 -4.58
CA VAL A 57 -0.69 9.53 -3.11
C VAL A 57 -1.21 10.90 -2.70
N ARG A 58 -2.16 10.93 -1.78
CA ARG A 58 -2.78 12.13 -1.21
C ARG A 58 -2.64 12.13 0.31
N GLN A 59 -2.80 13.31 0.91
CA GLN A 59 -2.89 13.42 2.36
C GLN A 59 -4.20 12.78 2.86
N CYS A 60 -4.12 12.12 4.02
CA CYS A 60 -5.31 11.61 4.70
C CYS A 60 -6.27 12.75 5.02
N GLN A 61 -7.57 12.48 4.95
CA GLN A 61 -8.65 13.44 5.23
C GLN A 61 -9.46 13.05 6.48
N CYS A 62 -8.99 12.08 7.25
CA CYS A 62 -9.66 11.71 8.51
C CYS A 62 -9.40 12.78 9.57
N GLY A 63 -10.46 13.36 10.12
CA GLY A 63 -10.37 14.40 11.15
C GLY A 63 -10.23 15.83 10.60
N GLU A 64 -10.43 16.02 9.29
CA GLU A 64 -10.86 17.31 8.73
C GLU A 64 -12.40 17.47 8.83
#